data_AF-A0AA40FRL4-F1
#
_entry.id   AF-A0AA40FRL4-F1
#
_cell.length_a   1.000
_cell.length_b   1.000
_cell.length_c   1.000
_cell.angle_alpha   90.00
_cell.angle_beta   90.00
_cell.angle_gamma   90.00
#
_symmetry.space_group_name_H-M   'P 1'
#
loop_
_entity.id
_entity.type
_entity.pdbx_description
1 polymer ?
#
loop_
_entity_poly.entity_id
_entity_poly.type
_entity_poly.pdbx_seq_one_letter_code
_entity_poly.pdbx_strand_id
1 'polypeptide(L)'
;MEQDCQKYTEMDINNLISKTGQVSFYLTSIIMSSYLVSAFFYLTGAIAFQGSNDSMSRELLFKMDLPFETNESPNYEFVVTIQFLIHFSAALTFGSFTALLLMVVLHVGCQIDIMCQNLTDVLPKNENKLKHFISRYQEIIIFTEKIEKLFTYIALSQLVSNTINTCCEGFLIVIALNDDNGLPLLIKSVLFYAVICLEVFVYCFAGEYLRIKVVK
;
A
#
# COMPACT_ATOMS: atom_id res chain seq x y z
N MET A 1 -7.25 -28.74 -6.55
CA MET A 1 -6.92 -28.06 -5.28
C MET A 1 -6.02 -28.91 -4.39
N GLU A 2 -6.45 -30.06 -3.84
CA GLU A 2 -5.56 -30.93 -3.03
C GLU A 2 -4.41 -31.57 -3.82
N GLN A 3 -4.67 -32.06 -5.03
CA GLN A 3 -3.63 -32.60 -5.93
C GLN A 3 -2.63 -31.54 -6.40
N ASP A 4 -3.10 -30.31 -6.66
CA ASP A 4 -2.20 -29.20 -6.99
C ASP A 4 -1.34 -28.82 -5.79
N CYS A 5 -1.93 -28.79 -4.59
CA CYS A 5 -1.23 -28.51 -3.34
C CYS A 5 -0.11 -29.52 -3.07
N GLN A 6 -0.39 -30.83 -3.17
CA GLN A 6 0.64 -31.87 -3.01
C GLN A 6 1.78 -31.74 -4.03
N LYS A 7 1.47 -31.35 -5.27
CA LYS A 7 2.47 -31.14 -6.33
C LYS A 7 3.36 -29.93 -6.08
N TYR A 8 2.82 -28.87 -5.46
CA TYR A 8 3.60 -27.70 -5.02
C TYR A 8 4.49 -28.02 -3.82
N THR A 9 4.01 -28.82 -2.87
CA THR A 9 4.80 -29.22 -1.69
C THR A 9 5.98 -30.11 -2.05
N GLU A 10 5.86 -30.98 -3.07
CA GLU A 10 7.01 -31.76 -3.58
C GLU A 10 8.06 -30.91 -4.33
N MET A 11 7.66 -29.76 -4.90
CA MET A 11 8.55 -28.85 -5.62
C MET A 11 9.22 -27.78 -4.72
N ASP A 12 8.72 -27.57 -3.51
CA ASP A 12 9.23 -26.59 -2.54
C ASP A 12 10.31 -27.21 -1.63
N ILE A 13 11.49 -27.45 -2.20
CA ILE A 13 12.63 -28.14 -1.56
C ILE A 13 13.08 -27.46 -0.25
N ASN A 14 12.80 -26.16 -0.08
CA ASN A 14 13.29 -25.33 1.04
C ASN A 14 12.20 -24.67 1.89
N ASN A 15 10.93 -25.06 1.75
CA ASN A 15 9.80 -24.41 2.42
C ASN A 15 9.72 -22.89 2.13
N LEU A 16 10.16 -22.49 0.93
CA LEU A 16 10.27 -21.12 0.46
C LEU A 16 8.89 -20.48 0.30
N ILE A 17 7.86 -21.26 -0.06
CA ILE A 17 6.48 -20.78 -0.19
C ILE A 17 5.96 -20.35 1.17
N SER A 18 6.11 -21.20 2.20
CA SER A 18 5.64 -20.90 3.55
C SER A 18 6.37 -19.71 4.16
N LYS A 19 7.71 -19.66 4.02
CA LYS A 19 8.53 -18.56 4.52
C LYS A 19 8.18 -17.23 3.82
N THR A 20 8.03 -17.24 2.50
CA THR A 20 7.66 -16.04 1.74
C THR A 20 6.23 -15.61 2.06
N GLY A 21 5.31 -16.56 2.22
CA GLY A 21 3.94 -16.28 2.65
C GLY A 21 3.89 -15.59 4.01
N GLN A 22 4.67 -16.06 4.98
CA GLN A 22 4.75 -15.43 6.30
C GLN A 22 5.36 -14.02 6.24
N VAL A 23 6.46 -13.84 5.51
CA VAL A 23 7.08 -12.51 5.32
C VAL A 23 6.12 -11.55 4.61
N SER A 24 5.48 -12.00 3.53
CA SER A 24 4.48 -11.25 2.79
C SER A 24 3.35 -10.80 3.71
N PHE A 25 2.76 -11.72 4.48
CA PHE A 25 1.69 -11.42 5.43
C PHE A 25 2.10 -10.37 6.47
N TYR A 26 3.30 -10.49 7.06
CA TYR A 26 3.79 -9.50 8.03
C TYR A 26 3.99 -8.13 7.38
N LEU A 27 4.64 -8.07 6.22
CA LEU A 27 4.88 -6.80 5.53
C LEU A 27 3.57 -6.13 5.10
N THR A 28 2.64 -6.87 4.51
CA THR A 28 1.33 -6.32 4.10
C THR A 28 0.51 -5.87 5.30
N SER A 29 0.58 -6.59 6.42
CA SER A 29 -0.11 -6.21 7.66
C SER A 29 0.49 -4.93 8.25
N ILE A 30 1.82 -4.80 8.29
CA ILE A 30 2.50 -3.59 8.76
C ILE A 30 2.12 -2.38 7.90
N ILE A 31 2.11 -2.55 6.57
CA ILE A 31 1.69 -1.49 5.63
C ILE A 31 0.23 -1.11 5.89
N MET A 32 -0.69 -2.08 5.92
CA MET A 32 -2.10 -1.78 6.16
C MET A 32 -2.31 -1.06 7.51
N SER A 33 -1.64 -1.53 8.56
CA SER A 33 -1.70 -0.90 9.87
C SER A 33 -1.14 0.52 9.86
N SER A 34 -0.06 0.81 9.13
CA SER A 34 0.51 2.17 9.09
C SER A 34 -0.45 3.19 8.46
N TYR A 35 -1.18 2.82 7.41
CA TYR A 35 -2.23 3.68 6.83
C TYR A 35 -3.37 3.95 7.81
N LEU A 36 -3.89 2.90 8.45
CA LEU A 36 -5.00 3.03 9.38
C LEU A 36 -4.62 3.85 10.62
N VAL A 37 -3.42 3.60 11.16
CA VAL A 37 -2.88 4.32 12.31
C VAL A 37 -2.67 5.79 11.94
N SER A 38 -2.11 6.09 10.76
CA SER A 38 -1.94 7.47 10.31
C SER A 38 -3.27 8.20 10.12
N ALA A 39 -4.28 7.56 9.53
CA ALA A 39 -5.60 8.16 9.37
C ALA A 39 -6.26 8.46 10.72
N PHE A 40 -6.10 7.56 11.69
CA PHE A 40 -6.60 7.74 13.05
C PHE A 40 -5.87 8.88 13.80
N PHE A 41 -4.54 8.95 13.68
CA PHE A 41 -3.75 10.03 14.29
C PHE A 41 -4.06 11.39 13.65
N TYR A 42 -4.25 11.44 12.33
CA TYR A 42 -4.63 12.67 11.64
C TYR A 42 -5.99 13.20 12.15
N LEU A 43 -6.94 12.29 12.38
CA LEU A 43 -8.27 12.63 12.88
C LEU A 43 -8.27 13.04 14.35
N THR A 44 -7.62 12.27 15.22
CA THR A 44 -7.52 12.60 16.66
C THR A 44 -6.76 13.90 16.85
N GLY A 45 -5.72 14.15 16.04
CA GLY A 45 -5.02 15.43 15.95
C GLY A 45 -5.82 16.58 15.30
N ALA A 46 -6.98 16.33 14.70
CA ALA A 46 -7.89 17.39 14.28
C ALA A 46 -8.89 17.73 15.40
N ILE A 47 -9.42 16.71 16.08
CA ILE A 47 -10.46 16.87 17.11
C ILE A 47 -9.87 17.33 18.46
N ALA A 48 -8.73 16.78 18.90
CA ALA A 48 -8.16 17.06 20.21
C ALA A 48 -7.67 18.51 20.35
N PHE A 49 -7.17 19.10 19.26
CA PHE A 49 -6.69 20.49 19.25
C PHE A 49 -7.82 21.51 19.15
N GLN A 50 -8.99 21.10 18.69
CA GLN A 50 -10.19 21.92 18.72
C GLN A 50 -10.73 22.07 20.15
N GLY A 51 -10.59 21.04 20.99
CA GLY A 51 -11.06 21.04 22.38
C GLY A 51 -10.24 21.86 23.38
N SER A 52 -9.06 22.39 22.99
CA SER A 52 -8.26 23.24 23.88
C SER A 52 -8.50 24.74 23.69
N ASN A 53 -9.12 25.17 22.59
CA ASN A 53 -9.36 26.57 22.25
C ASN A 53 -10.84 26.92 22.46
N ASP A 54 -11.21 27.18 23.72
CA ASP A 54 -12.57 27.35 24.24
C ASP A 54 -13.32 28.63 23.74
N SER A 55 -12.89 29.25 22.63
CA SER A 55 -13.43 30.55 22.18
C SER A 55 -13.55 30.79 20.67
N MET A 56 -13.34 29.80 19.80
CA MET A 56 -13.64 29.95 18.37
C MET A 56 -14.48 28.80 17.81
N SER A 57 -15.34 29.17 16.86
CA SER A 57 -16.15 28.32 15.99
C SER A 57 -15.59 26.92 15.73
N ARG A 58 -16.47 25.91 15.77
CA ARG A 58 -16.12 24.51 15.48
C ARG A 58 -15.46 24.38 14.09
N GLU A 59 -14.13 24.26 14.02
CA GLU A 59 -13.42 23.93 12.78
C GLU A 59 -13.72 22.51 12.26
N LEU A 60 -13.76 22.37 10.93
CA LEU A 60 -13.89 21.10 10.22
C LEU A 60 -12.54 20.35 10.20
N LEU A 61 -12.59 19.02 10.04
CA LEU A 61 -11.38 18.17 9.96
C LEU A 61 -10.47 18.57 8.79
N PHE A 62 -11.10 18.91 7.67
CA PHE A 62 -10.50 19.61 6.54
C PHE A 62 -11.22 20.94 6.36
N LYS A 63 -10.46 22.03 6.37
CA LYS A 63 -11.01 23.38 6.15
C LYS A 63 -11.59 23.45 4.74
N MET A 64 -12.90 23.61 4.64
CA MET A 64 -13.65 23.68 3.39
C MET A 64 -14.75 24.73 3.53
N ASP A 65 -14.88 25.61 2.54
CA ASP A 65 -16.01 26.54 2.45
C ASP A 65 -17.19 25.83 1.79
N LEU A 66 -18.23 25.55 2.57
CA LEU A 66 -19.45 24.90 2.09
C LEU A 66 -20.55 25.95 1.86
N PRO A 67 -21.46 25.75 0.87
CA PRO A 67 -22.49 26.72 0.52
C PRO A 67 -23.62 26.84 1.56
N PHE A 68 -23.50 26.18 2.71
CA PHE A 68 -24.47 26.15 3.80
C PHE A 68 -23.76 26.31 5.15
N GLU A 69 -24.48 26.81 6.16
CA GLU A 69 -23.91 27.02 7.49
C GLU A 69 -23.57 25.68 8.17
N THR A 70 -22.28 25.48 8.43
CA THR A 70 -21.72 24.28 9.07
C THR A 70 -21.53 24.43 10.58
N ASN A 71 -21.77 25.63 11.13
CA ASN A 71 -21.52 25.92 12.55
C ASN A 71 -22.65 25.42 13.47
N GLU A 72 -23.84 25.20 12.93
CA GLU A 72 -24.99 24.71 13.70
C GLU A 72 -25.11 23.18 13.66
N SER A 73 -25.53 22.60 14.78
CA SER A 73 -25.93 21.19 14.85
C SER A 73 -27.32 21.04 14.19
N PRO A 74 -27.56 20.02 13.33
CA PRO A 74 -26.76 18.82 13.11
C PRO A 74 -25.81 18.87 11.91
N ASN A 75 -25.81 19.94 11.10
CA ASN A 75 -25.05 20.02 9.85
C ASN A 75 -23.54 19.80 10.07
N TYR A 76 -23.00 20.35 11.14
CA TYR A 76 -21.61 20.11 11.56
C TYR A 76 -21.28 18.62 11.67
N GLU A 77 -22.12 17.88 12.41
CA GLU A 77 -21.90 16.47 12.74
C GLU A 77 -21.97 15.61 11.47
N PHE A 78 -22.87 15.93 10.56
CA PHE A 78 -22.95 15.27 9.25
C PHE A 78 -21.69 15.49 8.42
N VAL A 79 -21.22 16.73 8.29
CA VAL A 79 -20.02 17.04 7.48
C VAL A 79 -18.78 16.37 8.06
N VAL A 80 -18.58 16.44 9.37
CA VAL A 80 -17.43 15.79 10.04
C VAL A 80 -17.48 14.28 9.88
N THR A 81 -18.66 13.66 10.00
CA THR A 81 -18.84 12.21 9.80
C THR A 81 -18.50 11.81 8.36
N ILE A 82 -18.97 12.59 7.37
CA ILE A 82 -18.68 12.33 5.95
C ILE A 82 -17.17 12.48 5.68
N GLN A 83 -16.54 13.55 6.17
CA GLN A 83 -15.10 13.76 6.02
C GLN A 83 -14.30 12.62 6.65
N PHE A 84 -14.70 12.13 7.82
CA PHE A 84 -14.09 10.98 8.47
C PHE A 84 -14.21 9.71 7.61
N LEU A 85 -15.41 9.40 7.11
CA LEU A 85 -15.65 8.22 6.28
C LEU A 85 -14.84 8.27 4.98
N ILE A 86 -14.79 9.44 4.33
CA ILE A 86 -14.00 9.62 3.10
C ILE A 86 -12.51 9.39 3.40
N HIS A 87 -11.96 10.03 4.44
CA HIS A 87 -10.55 9.91 4.77
C HIS A 87 -10.15 8.46 5.12
N PHE A 88 -10.96 7.79 5.93
CA PHE A 88 -10.72 6.39 6.31
C PHE A 88 -10.86 5.44 5.12
N SER A 89 -11.85 5.68 4.24
CA SER A 89 -12.02 4.90 3.00
C SER A 89 -10.82 5.07 2.06
N ALA A 90 -10.29 6.29 1.92
CA ALA A 90 -9.09 6.55 1.14
C ALA A 90 -7.89 5.79 1.72
N ALA A 91 -7.65 5.88 3.04
CA ALA A 91 -6.56 5.14 3.70
C ALA A 91 -6.66 3.62 3.46
N LEU A 92 -7.86 3.05 3.55
CA LEU A 92 -8.10 1.65 3.21
C LEU A 92 -7.81 1.33 1.75
N THR A 93 -8.22 2.18 0.81
CA THR A 93 -7.99 1.98 -0.63
C THR A 93 -6.50 2.01 -0.97
N PHE A 94 -5.77 3.05 -0.56
CA PHE A 94 -4.32 3.18 -0.80
C PHE A 94 -3.53 2.04 -0.13
N GLY A 95 -3.86 1.74 1.13
CA GLY A 95 -3.25 0.62 1.86
C GLY A 95 -3.50 -0.73 1.22
N SER A 96 -4.72 -0.98 0.75
CA SER A 96 -5.10 -2.23 0.08
C SER A 96 -4.34 -2.42 -1.22
N PHE A 97 -4.30 -1.43 -2.10
CA PHE A 97 -3.59 -1.56 -3.37
C PHE A 97 -2.08 -1.73 -3.18
N THR A 98 -1.49 -0.99 -2.24
CA THR A 98 -0.06 -1.13 -1.90
C THR A 98 0.25 -2.53 -1.35
N ALA A 99 -0.57 -3.03 -0.43
CA ALA A 99 -0.42 -4.37 0.14
C ALA A 99 -0.62 -5.47 -0.91
N LEU A 100 -1.63 -5.34 -1.78
CA LEU A 100 -1.89 -6.28 -2.86
C LEU A 100 -0.73 -6.32 -3.86
N LEU A 101 -0.19 -5.16 -4.25
CA LEU A 101 0.98 -5.09 -5.12
C LEU A 101 2.16 -5.85 -4.50
N LEU A 102 2.50 -5.51 -3.24
CA LEU A 102 3.63 -6.14 -2.57
C LEU A 102 3.45 -7.66 -2.45
N MET A 103 2.25 -8.11 -2.07
CA MET A 103 1.94 -9.54 -1.97
C MET A 103 2.15 -10.25 -3.29
N VAL A 104 1.60 -9.70 -4.38
CA VAL A 104 1.69 -10.30 -5.71
C VAL A 104 3.14 -10.34 -6.20
N VAL A 105 3.89 -9.26 -6.01
CA VAL A 105 5.30 -9.19 -6.41
C VAL A 105 6.16 -10.20 -5.65
N LEU A 106 5.98 -10.32 -4.33
CA LEU A 106 6.68 -11.33 -3.52
C LEU A 106 6.29 -12.75 -3.94
N HIS A 107 5.01 -13.00 -4.21
CA HIS A 107 4.53 -14.30 -4.67
C HIS A 107 5.11 -14.67 -6.04
N VAL A 108 5.10 -13.76 -7.01
CA VAL A 108 5.69 -13.98 -8.34
C VAL A 108 7.20 -14.23 -8.23
N GLY A 109 7.92 -13.45 -7.42
CA GLY A 109 9.36 -13.68 -7.21
C GLY A 109 9.67 -15.03 -6.55
N CYS A 110 8.82 -15.48 -5.61
CA CYS A 110 8.94 -16.81 -5.01
C CYS A 110 8.73 -17.92 -6.05
N GLN A 111 7.71 -17.79 -6.90
CA GLN A 111 7.47 -18.74 -8.00
C GLN A 111 8.67 -18.83 -8.94
N ILE A 112 9.29 -17.69 -9.30
CA ILE A 112 10.51 -17.65 -10.13
C ILE A 112 11.66 -18.37 -9.43
N ASP A 113 11.90 -18.12 -8.14
CA ASP A 113 12.99 -18.76 -7.39
C ASP A 113 12.85 -20.29 -7.33
N ILE A 114 11.64 -20.78 -7.07
CA ILE A 114 11.34 -22.22 -7.02
C ILE A 114 11.61 -22.86 -8.39
N MET A 115 11.25 -22.17 -9.47
CA MET A 115 11.55 -22.66 -10.82
C MET A 115 13.06 -22.73 -11.09
N CYS A 116 13.81 -21.69 -10.73
CA CYS A 116 15.27 -21.67 -10.91
C CYS A 116 15.98 -22.76 -10.08
N GLN A 117 15.55 -22.99 -8.84
CA GLN A 117 16.10 -24.05 -7.99
C GLN A 117 15.83 -25.43 -8.60
N ASN A 118 14.58 -25.71 -8.99
CA ASN A 118 14.22 -26.98 -9.60
C ASN A 118 14.98 -27.26 -10.91
N LEU A 119 15.26 -26.23 -11.72
CA LEU A 119 16.05 -26.37 -12.95
C LEU A 119 17.54 -26.66 -12.67
N THR A 120 18.09 -26.08 -11.60
CA THR A 120 19.50 -26.23 -11.23
C THR A 120 19.77 -27.58 -10.57
N ASP A 121 18.88 -28.02 -9.69
CA ASP A 121 19.00 -29.29 -8.95
C ASP A 121 18.64 -30.51 -9.82
N VAL A 122 17.73 -30.33 -10.78
CA VAL A 122 17.29 -31.38 -11.70
C VAL A 122 17.74 -31.01 -13.11
N LEU A 123 19.04 -31.20 -13.42
CA LEU A 123 19.49 -31.17 -14.81
C LEU A 123 18.59 -32.15 -15.60
N PRO A 124 17.72 -31.68 -16.51
CA PRO A 124 16.62 -32.49 -16.97
C PRO A 124 17.16 -33.52 -17.96
N LYS A 125 17.48 -34.72 -17.45
CA LYS A 125 17.85 -35.89 -18.26
C LYS A 125 16.70 -36.45 -19.09
N ASN A 126 15.49 -35.86 -19.00
CA ASN A 126 14.27 -36.36 -19.61
C ASN A 126 13.47 -35.22 -20.26
N GLU A 127 13.27 -35.31 -21.57
CA GLU A 127 12.59 -34.29 -22.40
C GLU A 127 11.17 -33.97 -21.91
N ASN A 128 10.44 -34.97 -21.40
CA ASN A 128 9.08 -34.79 -20.90
C ASN A 128 9.02 -33.90 -19.64
N LYS A 129 10.03 -33.99 -18.76
CA LYS A 129 10.14 -33.10 -17.60
C LYS A 129 10.45 -31.67 -18.04
N LEU A 130 11.39 -31.50 -18.97
CA LEU A 130 11.73 -30.19 -19.53
C LEU A 130 10.51 -29.52 -20.20
N LYS A 131 9.73 -30.26 -20.98
CA LYS A 131 8.50 -29.76 -21.61
C LYS A 131 7.46 -29.32 -20.57
N HIS A 132 7.32 -30.05 -19.46
CA HIS A 132 6.44 -29.65 -18.36
C HIS A 132 6.92 -28.37 -17.67
N PHE A 133 8.23 -28.22 -17.44
CA PHE A 133 8.82 -27.00 -16.89
C PHE A 133 8.60 -25.78 -17.78
N ILE A 134 8.83 -25.91 -19.08
CA ILE A 134 8.61 -24.82 -20.06
C ILE A 134 7.13 -24.39 -20.05
N SER A 135 6.20 -25.35 -20.03
CA SER A 135 4.76 -25.04 -19.96
C SER A 135 4.39 -24.28 -18.68
N ARG A 136 4.95 -24.65 -17.53
CA ARG A 136 4.73 -23.94 -16.26
C ARG A 136 5.33 -22.55 -16.25
N TYR A 137 6.53 -22.40 -16.83
CA TYR A 137 7.20 -21.10 -16.95
C TYR A 137 6.37 -20.13 -17.80
N GLN A 138 5.84 -20.61 -18.93
CA GLN A 138 4.95 -19.83 -19.78
C GLN A 138 3.68 -19.38 -19.06
N GLU A 139 3.09 -20.22 -18.21
CA GLU A 139 1.92 -19.83 -17.41
C GLU A 139 2.25 -18.72 -16.40
N ILE A 140 3.42 -18.79 -15.74
CA ILE A 140 3.88 -17.75 -14.81
C ILE A 140 4.16 -16.44 -15.54
N ILE A 141 4.74 -16.48 -16.74
CA ILE A 141 4.92 -15.29 -17.59
C ILE A 141 3.56 -14.68 -17.94
N ILE A 142 2.62 -15.49 -18.45
CA ILE A 142 1.28 -15.01 -18.83
C ILE A 142 0.54 -14.43 -17.60
N PHE A 143 0.71 -15.04 -16.43
CA PHE A 143 0.16 -14.52 -15.18
C PHE A 143 0.78 -13.18 -14.79
N THR A 144 2.10 -13.05 -14.90
CA THR A 144 2.84 -11.82 -14.61
C THR A 144 2.47 -10.70 -15.56
N GLU A 145 2.31 -10.96 -16.86
CA GLU A 145 1.84 -9.97 -17.85
C GLU A 145 0.43 -9.46 -17.54
N LYS A 146 -0.47 -10.33 -17.03
CA LYS A 146 -1.82 -9.92 -16.61
C LYS A 146 -1.77 -9.03 -15.36
N ILE A 147 -0.92 -9.37 -14.40
CA ILE A 147 -0.68 -8.55 -13.20
C ILE A 147 -0.11 -7.19 -13.60
N GLU A 148 0.90 -7.17 -14.46
CA GLU A 148 1.51 -5.94 -14.94
C GLU A 148 0.45 -5.02 -15.55
N LYS A 149 -0.35 -5.51 -16.50
CA LYS A 149 -1.44 -4.73 -17.13
C LYS A 149 -2.45 -4.19 -16.11
N LEU A 150 -2.80 -4.97 -15.09
CA LEU A 150 -3.72 -4.54 -14.04
C LEU A 150 -3.10 -3.44 -13.18
N PHE A 151 -1.87 -3.65 -12.71
CA PHE A 151 -1.20 -2.75 -11.78
C PHE A 151 -0.57 -1.53 -12.45
N THR A 152 -0.32 -1.51 -13.77
CA THR A 152 0.23 -0.32 -14.46
C THR A 152 -0.66 0.91 -14.23
N TYR A 153 -1.96 0.79 -14.49
CA TYR A 153 -2.89 1.91 -14.33
C TYR A 153 -3.14 2.26 -12.86
N ILE A 154 -3.20 1.26 -11.99
CA ILE A 154 -3.37 1.44 -10.54
C ILE A 154 -2.16 2.17 -9.95
N ALA A 155 -0.95 1.71 -10.25
CA ALA A 155 0.30 2.32 -9.81
C ALA A 155 0.45 3.75 -10.34
N LEU A 156 0.09 4.00 -11.60
CA LEU A 156 0.09 5.35 -12.16
C LEU A 156 -0.89 6.27 -11.42
N SER A 157 -2.12 5.79 -11.17
CA SER A 157 -3.13 6.54 -10.42
C SER A 157 -2.66 6.87 -9.00
N GLN A 158 -2.05 5.91 -8.31
CA GLN A 158 -1.49 6.13 -6.96
C GLN A 158 -0.30 7.08 -6.98
N LEU A 159 0.61 6.97 -7.96
CA LEU A 159 1.74 7.89 -8.08
C LEU A 159 1.29 9.34 -8.30
N VAL A 160 0.33 9.56 -9.21
CA VAL A 160 -0.24 10.88 -9.46
C VAL A 160 -0.94 11.42 -8.21
N SER A 161 -1.76 10.58 -7.57
CA SER A 161 -2.47 10.96 -6.33
C SER A 161 -1.50 11.31 -5.21
N ASN A 162 -0.45 10.52 -5.02
CA ASN A 162 0.59 10.77 -4.01
C ASN A 162 1.41 12.01 -4.30
N THR A 163 1.65 12.32 -5.57
CA THR A 163 2.31 13.57 -5.96
C THR A 163 1.45 14.77 -5.53
N ILE A 164 0.15 14.73 -5.82
CA ILE A 164 -0.78 15.80 -5.41
C ILE A 164 -0.84 15.91 -3.88
N ASN A 165 -1.01 14.78 -3.17
CA ASN A 165 -1.04 14.75 -1.71
C ASN A 165 0.26 15.31 -1.10
N THR A 166 1.42 14.95 -1.67
CA THR A 166 2.73 15.47 -1.24
C THR A 166 2.84 16.97 -1.42
N CYS A 167 2.37 17.52 -2.55
CA CYS A 167 2.37 18.97 -2.77
C CYS A 167 1.48 19.70 -1.77
N CYS A 168 0.27 19.19 -1.51
CA CYS A 168 -0.65 19.76 -0.53
C CYS A 168 -0.08 19.70 0.89
N GLU A 169 0.48 18.56 1.29
CA GLU A 169 1.13 18.42 2.60
C GLU A 169 2.36 19.30 2.76
N GLY A 170 3.18 19.43 1.72
CA GLY A 170 4.32 20.35 1.73
C GLY A 170 3.88 21.79 2.04
N PHE A 171 2.75 22.22 1.48
CA PHE A 171 2.17 23.53 1.79
C PHE A 171 1.65 23.63 3.24
N LEU A 172 0.98 22.58 3.75
CA LEU A 172 0.55 22.53 5.16
C LEU A 172 1.71 22.60 6.14
N ILE A 173 2.82 21.93 5.84
CA ILE A 173 4.05 21.98 6.64
C ILE A 173 4.61 23.40 6.67
N VAL A 174 4.66 24.09 5.52
CA VAL A 174 5.12 25.48 5.47
C VAL A 174 4.22 26.41 6.27
N ILE A 175 2.89 26.25 6.21
CA ILE A 175 1.97 27.02 7.06
C ILE A 175 2.25 26.75 8.54
N ALA A 176 2.39 25.48 8.93
CA ALA A 176 2.64 25.08 10.31
C ALA A 176 3.94 25.66 10.88
N LEU A 177 4.97 25.84 10.05
CA LEU A 177 6.25 26.43 10.46
C LEU A 177 6.18 27.95 10.69
N ASN A 178 5.21 28.62 10.06
CA ASN A 178 5.03 30.07 10.16
C ASN A 178 3.98 30.47 11.21
N ASP A 179 3.35 29.50 11.87
CA ASP A 179 2.33 29.72 12.89
C ASP A 179 2.89 29.40 14.29
N ASP A 180 2.73 30.32 15.24
CA ASP A 180 3.23 30.18 16.62
C ASP A 180 2.61 28.97 17.34
N ASN A 181 1.40 28.57 16.93
CA ASN A 181 0.69 27.38 17.43
C ASN A 181 0.68 26.22 16.41
N GLY A 182 1.59 26.21 15.43
CA GLY A 182 1.59 25.24 14.33
C GLY A 182 2.17 23.85 14.65
N LEU A 183 2.77 23.65 15.83
CA LEU A 183 3.37 22.36 16.23
C LEU A 183 2.44 21.14 16.05
N PRO A 184 1.14 21.19 16.40
CA PRO A 184 0.19 20.10 16.17
C PRO A 184 0.00 19.75 14.70
N LEU A 185 -0.16 20.79 13.86
CA LEU A 185 -0.30 20.67 12.42
C LEU A 185 0.97 20.08 11.81
N LEU A 186 2.14 20.51 12.30
CA LEU A 186 3.43 20.00 11.87
C LEU A 186 3.58 18.50 12.17
N ILE A 187 3.27 18.06 13.39
CA ILE A 187 3.39 16.64 13.79
C ILE A 187 2.50 15.77 12.91
N LYS A 188 1.22 16.13 12.71
CA LYS A 188 0.31 15.32 11.89
C LYS A 188 0.73 15.29 10.42
N SER A 189 1.17 16.41 9.86
CA SER A 189 1.63 16.48 8.46
C SER A 189 2.92 15.69 8.22
N VAL A 190 3.89 15.74 9.15
CA VAL A 190 5.13 14.95 9.05
C VAL A 190 4.85 13.45 9.13
N LEU A 191 3.95 13.01 10.03
CA LEU A 191 3.54 11.61 10.12
C LEU A 191 2.88 11.12 8.83
N PHE A 192 1.95 11.92 8.28
CA PHE A 192 1.27 11.58 7.04
C PHE A 192 2.24 11.56 5.84
N TYR A 193 3.16 12.52 5.78
CA TYR A 193 4.22 12.56 4.77
C TYR A 193 5.12 11.31 4.82
N ALA A 194 5.48 10.84 6.02
CA ALA A 194 6.27 9.62 6.19
C ALA A 194 5.56 8.38 5.62
N VAL A 195 4.23 8.29 5.74
CA VAL A 195 3.44 7.19 5.14
C VAL A 195 3.44 7.27 3.62
N ILE A 196 3.30 8.47 3.04
CA ILE A 196 3.40 8.65 1.58
C ILE A 196 4.80 8.23 1.08
N CYS A 197 5.87 8.60 1.78
CA CYS A 197 7.22 8.16 1.44
C CYS A 197 7.38 6.64 1.51
N LEU A 198 6.80 6.00 2.53
CA LEU A 198 6.79 4.53 2.65
C LEU A 198 6.06 3.88 1.48
N GLU A 199 4.92 4.42 1.04
CA GLU A 199 4.18 3.93 -0.13
C GLU A 199 5.06 3.98 -1.38
N VAL A 200 5.62 5.15 -1.70
CA VAL A 200 6.48 5.33 -2.88
C VAL A 200 7.67 4.37 -2.83
N PHE A 201 8.27 4.18 -1.65
CA PHE A 201 9.33 3.20 -1.47
C PHE A 201 8.89 1.77 -1.81
N VAL A 202 7.70 1.34 -1.37
CA VAL A 202 7.17 0.00 -1.69
C VAL A 202 6.94 -0.17 -3.19
N TYR A 203 6.43 0.85 -3.89
CA TYR A 203 6.27 0.83 -5.34
C TYR A 203 7.61 0.70 -6.07
N CYS A 204 8.61 1.48 -5.66
CA CYS A 204 9.95 1.41 -6.23
C CYS A 204 10.62 0.06 -5.95
N PHE A 205 10.49 -0.44 -4.72
CA PHE A 205 10.99 -1.76 -4.33
C PHE A 205 10.36 -2.86 -5.16
N ALA A 206 9.03 -2.83 -5.36
CA ALA A 206 8.30 -3.79 -6.15
C ALA A 206 8.80 -3.84 -7.61
N GLY A 207 8.97 -2.67 -8.23
CA GLY A 207 9.50 -2.56 -9.59
C GLY A 207 10.92 -3.10 -9.73
N GLU A 208 11.82 -2.71 -8.81
CA GLU A 208 13.22 -3.15 -8.83
C GLU A 208 13.35 -4.65 -8.55
N TYR A 209 12.55 -5.17 -7.61
CA TYR A 209 12.53 -6.59 -7.27
C TYR A 209 12.12 -7.46 -8.46
N LEU A 210 11.06 -7.10 -9.18
CA LEU A 210 10.65 -7.80 -10.40
C LEU A 210 11.72 -7.71 -11.49
N ARG A 211 12.31 -6.53 -11.70
CA ARG A 211 13.38 -6.32 -12.69
C ARG A 211 14.55 -7.28 -12.46
N ILE A 212 14.98 -7.44 -11.21
CA ILE A 212 16.09 -8.35 -10.85
C ILE A 212 15.71 -9.82 -11.06
N LYS A 213 14.46 -10.22 -10.79
CA LYS A 213 14.00 -11.61 -10.90
C LYS A 213 13.76 -12.06 -12.33
N VAL A 214 13.33 -11.16 -13.22
CA VAL A 214 12.98 -11.51 -14.61
C VAL A 214 14.18 -11.46 -15.56
N VAL A 215 15.18 -10.61 -15.29
CA VAL A 215 16.35 -10.41 -16.16
C VAL A 215 17.48 -11.43 -15.90
N LYS A 216 17.36 -12.25 -14.85
CA LYS A 216 18.39 -13.22 -14.42
C LYS A 216 17.97 -14.64 -14.75
#